data_AF-A0A0D6MKN9-F1
#
_entry.id   AF-A0A0D6MKN9-F1
#
_cell.length_a   1.000
_cell.length_b   1.000
_cell.length_c   1.000
_cell.angle_alpha   90.00
_cell.angle_beta   90.00
_cell.angle_gamma   90.00
#
_symmetry.space_group_name_H-M   'P 1'
#
loop_
_entity.id
_entity.type
_entity.pdbx_description
1 polymer ?
#
loop_
_entity_poly.entity_id
_entity_poly.type
_entity_poly.pdbx_seq_one_letter_code
_entity_poly.pdbx_strand_id
1 'polypeptide(L)'
;MNKPSDNTPPVFISYSRNFEDVLLNRLFRDQPDGFYVDVGAADPKMENDCRALYERGWHGINIEPNPALASLYAEQRPRDVTLEVAVDAEEGRQPYFVVEGTGLSTLDKAEAERCRVDGWTVREITIPTRTLAGILANHAPARIDVLKIDVEGWEEPVLRSNDWAQYTPRVILLECTLPERPERRETGIEAYLAGHGYRRVWFDGLNDFYLHADSGLSADAFQVPVNVFDNFESYQLEELRQHAANLDHSLKVASTFAEDERHMIARKDDELSTLHEQLAAATRRIADIGAGHQDALRAIADLDARYHGVLAENHHLTTRTMTLEAVRNEALLQADTIRSLRTSLAATQARCDLYAAEIEAAHGEREEIIRLREQCSMPAIPLDSSLDLTATHELERARHATVLAGLQGEIIALQSALVDVTAERDEAKGWWDAIRQSTSWRVTRPFRVAGRVALKTLGRGR
;
A
#
# COMPACT_ATOMS: atom_id res chain seq x y z
N MET A 1 -50.46 -14.80 -0.39
CA MET A 1 -50.81 -13.75 -1.36
C MET A 1 -49.69 -13.69 -2.39
N ASN A 2 -49.95 -14.18 -3.60
CA ASN A 2 -49.00 -14.02 -4.70
C ASN A 2 -48.87 -12.53 -5.00
N LYS A 3 -47.63 -12.04 -5.09
CA LYS A 3 -47.32 -10.70 -5.61
C LYS A 3 -48.00 -10.60 -6.99
N PRO A 4 -48.85 -9.60 -7.26
CA PRO A 4 -49.37 -9.42 -8.61
C PRO A 4 -48.17 -9.29 -9.54
N SER A 5 -48.17 -10.06 -10.64
CA SER A 5 -47.24 -9.86 -11.73
C SER A 5 -47.34 -8.39 -12.14
N ASP A 6 -46.26 -7.65 -11.93
CA ASP A 6 -46.14 -6.25 -12.28
C ASP A 6 -46.22 -6.14 -13.80
N ASN A 7 -47.44 -6.01 -14.31
CA ASN A 7 -47.74 -5.89 -15.73
C ASN A 7 -47.66 -4.42 -16.18
N THR A 8 -46.87 -3.61 -15.46
CA THR A 8 -46.62 -2.22 -15.82
C THR A 8 -45.80 -2.24 -17.12
N PRO A 9 -46.31 -1.61 -18.19
CA PRO A 9 -45.54 -1.54 -19.43
C PRO A 9 -44.19 -0.88 -19.16
N PRO A 10 -43.11 -1.33 -19.83
CA PRO A 10 -41.78 -0.79 -19.60
C PRO A 10 -41.78 0.73 -19.82
N VAL A 11 -41.10 1.44 -18.92
CA VAL A 11 -40.94 2.91 -18.98
C VAL A 11 -40.09 3.25 -20.20
N PHE A 12 -40.53 4.23 -20.99
CA PHE A 12 -39.76 4.74 -22.13
C PHE A 12 -38.57 5.56 -21.61
N ILE A 13 -37.36 5.29 -22.08
CA ILE A 13 -36.18 6.06 -21.70
C ILE A 13 -35.92 7.12 -22.78
N SER A 14 -35.97 8.39 -22.38
CA SER A 14 -35.68 9.54 -23.23
C SER A 14 -34.20 9.90 -23.13
N TYR A 15 -33.55 10.04 -24.28
CA TYR A 15 -32.15 10.41 -24.44
C TYR A 15 -31.98 11.86 -24.94
N SER A 16 -33.06 12.44 -25.47
CA SER A 16 -33.16 13.83 -25.91
C SER A 16 -32.92 14.87 -24.80
N ARG A 17 -32.48 16.07 -25.21
CA ARG A 17 -32.29 17.22 -24.30
C ARG A 17 -33.63 17.88 -23.94
N ASN A 18 -34.57 17.99 -24.88
CA ASN A 18 -35.85 18.66 -24.71
C ASN A 18 -37.05 17.72 -24.97
N PHE A 19 -36.86 16.42 -24.76
CA PHE A 19 -37.88 15.35 -24.89
C PHE A 19 -38.48 15.19 -26.30
N GLU A 20 -37.72 15.54 -27.34
CA GLU A 20 -38.08 15.37 -28.75
C GLU A 20 -38.40 13.90 -29.05
N ASP A 21 -37.59 12.97 -28.56
CA ASP A 21 -37.78 11.55 -28.71
C ASP A 21 -39.05 11.01 -28.04
N VAL A 22 -39.58 11.69 -27.01
CA VAL A 22 -40.87 11.35 -26.40
C VAL A 22 -42.02 11.72 -27.35
N LEU A 23 -41.93 12.87 -28.03
CA LEU A 23 -42.89 13.24 -29.07
C LEU A 23 -42.80 12.30 -30.27
N LEU A 24 -41.59 11.93 -30.71
CA LEU A 24 -41.40 10.92 -31.75
C LEU A 24 -41.99 9.56 -31.30
N ASN A 25 -41.78 9.16 -30.05
CA ASN A 25 -42.34 7.94 -29.49
C ASN A 25 -43.87 7.97 -29.48
N ARG A 26 -44.47 9.12 -29.15
CA ARG A 26 -45.92 9.33 -29.22
C ARG A 26 -46.44 9.25 -30.65
N LEU A 27 -45.73 9.86 -31.60
CA LEU A 27 -46.08 9.91 -33.02
C LEU A 27 -45.98 8.55 -33.72
N PHE A 28 -44.98 7.75 -33.34
CA PHE A 28 -44.68 6.44 -33.92
C PHE A 28 -44.98 5.28 -32.95
N ARG A 29 -45.94 5.45 -32.04
CA ARG A 29 -46.25 4.46 -30.98
C ARG A 29 -46.54 3.06 -31.53
N ASP A 30 -47.31 2.98 -32.61
CA ASP A 30 -47.76 1.71 -33.20
C ASP A 30 -46.81 1.19 -34.31
N GLN A 31 -45.64 1.84 -34.48
CA GLN A 31 -44.66 1.50 -35.49
C GLN A 31 -43.41 0.87 -34.83
N PRO A 32 -43.21 -0.46 -34.98
CA PRO A 32 -42.13 -1.15 -34.30
C PRO A 32 -40.74 -0.84 -34.90
N ASP A 33 -40.67 -0.55 -36.19
CA ASP A 33 -39.44 -0.26 -36.92
C ASP A 33 -39.59 0.97 -37.84
N GLY A 34 -38.48 1.55 -38.25
CA GLY A 34 -38.47 2.72 -39.12
C GLY A 34 -37.06 3.15 -39.46
N PHE A 35 -36.98 4.15 -40.33
CA PHE A 35 -35.71 4.68 -40.82
C PHE A 35 -35.56 6.16 -40.51
N TYR A 36 -34.48 6.52 -39.80
CA TYR A 36 -34.15 7.92 -39.53
C TYR A 36 -32.89 8.37 -40.26
N VAL A 37 -32.79 9.68 -40.45
CA VAL A 37 -31.60 10.37 -40.92
C VAL A 37 -31.29 11.46 -39.91
N ASP A 38 -30.12 11.39 -39.29
CA ASP A 38 -29.67 12.29 -38.23
C ASP A 38 -28.50 13.13 -38.77
N VAL A 39 -28.77 14.40 -39.11
CA VAL A 39 -27.78 15.34 -39.63
C VAL A 39 -27.26 16.21 -38.49
N GLY A 40 -25.97 16.08 -38.18
CA GLY A 40 -25.40 16.62 -36.95
C GLY A 40 -25.76 15.75 -35.76
N ALA A 41 -25.36 14.48 -35.84
CA ALA A 41 -25.79 13.45 -34.91
C ALA A 41 -25.12 13.53 -33.53
N ALA A 42 -23.98 14.21 -33.42
CA ALA A 42 -23.23 14.44 -32.20
C ALA A 42 -22.98 13.14 -31.40
N ASP A 43 -23.19 13.14 -30.08
CA ASP A 43 -22.98 11.96 -29.24
C ASP A 43 -24.01 10.84 -29.58
N PRO A 44 -23.60 9.56 -29.70
CA PRO A 44 -24.49 8.46 -30.08
C PRO A 44 -25.53 8.06 -29.02
N LYS A 45 -25.52 8.73 -27.86
CA LYS A 45 -26.35 8.39 -26.71
C LYS A 45 -26.86 9.60 -25.95
N MET A 46 -26.00 10.55 -25.60
CA MET A 46 -26.36 11.73 -24.81
C MET A 46 -26.98 12.79 -25.71
N GLU A 47 -28.13 13.33 -25.30
CA GLU A 47 -28.81 14.41 -26.04
C GLU A 47 -29.11 14.02 -27.50
N ASN A 48 -29.38 12.74 -27.75
CA ASN A 48 -29.61 12.20 -29.11
C ASN A 48 -31.06 11.77 -29.30
N ASP A 49 -31.78 12.48 -30.18
CA ASP A 49 -33.21 12.28 -30.44
C ASP A 49 -33.54 10.96 -31.15
N CYS A 50 -32.55 10.37 -31.81
CA CYS A 50 -32.70 9.10 -32.51
C CYS A 50 -32.32 7.90 -31.62
N ARG A 51 -31.80 8.10 -30.40
CA ARG A 51 -31.37 6.99 -29.52
C ARG A 51 -32.51 6.11 -29.06
N ALA A 52 -33.61 6.69 -28.60
CA ALA A 52 -34.74 5.90 -28.15
C ALA A 52 -35.39 5.09 -29.30
N LEU A 53 -35.43 5.65 -30.52
CA LEU A 53 -35.89 4.93 -31.72
C LEU A 53 -34.98 3.74 -32.04
N TYR A 54 -33.66 3.95 -31.99
CA TYR A 54 -32.69 2.87 -32.19
C TYR A 54 -32.88 1.72 -31.20
N GLU A 55 -33.07 2.01 -29.90
CA GLU A 55 -33.32 0.99 -28.87
C GLU A 55 -34.60 0.19 -29.14
N ARG A 56 -35.58 0.78 -29.83
CA ARG A 56 -36.81 0.11 -30.26
C ARG A 56 -36.64 -0.77 -31.51
N GLY A 57 -35.44 -0.82 -32.11
CA GLY A 57 -35.14 -1.62 -33.29
C GLY A 57 -35.08 -0.84 -34.60
N TRP A 58 -35.21 0.49 -34.54
CA TRP A 58 -34.99 1.34 -35.71
C TRP A 58 -33.50 1.37 -36.06
N HIS A 59 -33.22 1.81 -37.28
CA HIS A 59 -31.87 2.04 -37.77
C HIS A 59 -31.89 3.17 -38.78
N GLY A 60 -30.73 3.75 -39.05
CA GLY A 60 -30.69 4.92 -39.92
C GLY A 60 -29.30 5.32 -40.37
N ILE A 61 -29.20 6.57 -40.78
CA ILE A 61 -27.94 7.23 -41.14
C ILE A 61 -27.63 8.27 -40.06
N ASN A 62 -26.43 8.22 -39.49
CA ASN A 62 -25.90 9.29 -38.65
C ASN A 62 -24.83 10.03 -39.45
N ILE A 63 -24.97 11.34 -39.63
CA ILE A 63 -24.02 12.18 -40.35
C ILE A 63 -23.34 13.07 -39.32
N GLU A 64 -22.09 12.74 -39.00
CA GLU A 64 -21.32 13.38 -37.93
C GLU A 64 -19.90 13.70 -38.43
N PRO A 65 -19.57 14.98 -38.73
CA PRO A 65 -18.28 15.35 -39.30
C PRO A 65 -17.13 15.28 -38.30
N ASN A 66 -17.38 15.27 -36.99
CA ASN A 66 -16.34 15.16 -35.96
C ASN A 66 -15.85 13.71 -35.86
N PRO A 67 -14.58 13.41 -36.22
CA PRO A 67 -14.07 12.04 -36.23
C PRO A 67 -14.11 11.36 -34.86
N ALA A 68 -13.95 12.15 -33.78
CA ALA A 68 -14.00 11.62 -32.42
C ALA A 68 -15.40 11.10 -32.08
N LEU A 69 -16.45 11.86 -32.41
CA LEU A 69 -17.84 11.47 -32.16
C LEU A 69 -18.27 10.35 -33.12
N ALA A 70 -17.96 10.48 -34.41
CA ALA A 70 -18.27 9.46 -35.43
C ALA A 70 -17.72 8.08 -35.05
N SER A 71 -16.50 8.02 -34.46
CA SER A 71 -15.89 6.76 -34.04
C SER A 71 -16.65 6.01 -32.94
N LEU A 72 -17.45 6.71 -32.12
CA LEU A 72 -18.23 6.11 -31.03
C LEU A 72 -19.43 5.30 -31.55
N TYR A 73 -19.94 5.62 -32.74
CA TYR A 73 -21.12 4.97 -33.31
C TYR A 73 -20.87 3.50 -33.68
N ALA A 74 -19.65 3.14 -34.08
CA ALA A 74 -19.36 1.76 -34.47
C ALA A 74 -19.61 0.75 -33.33
N GLU A 75 -19.34 1.16 -32.10
CA GLU A 75 -19.59 0.34 -30.90
C GLU A 75 -21.04 0.50 -30.39
N GLN A 76 -21.54 1.74 -30.35
CA GLN A 76 -22.79 2.05 -29.66
C GLN A 76 -24.05 1.94 -30.52
N ARG A 77 -23.88 2.00 -31.85
CA ARG A 77 -24.95 2.07 -32.87
C ARG A 77 -24.66 1.18 -34.09
N PRO A 78 -24.25 -0.10 -33.94
CA PRO A 78 -23.77 -0.95 -35.05
C PRO A 78 -24.78 -1.32 -36.14
N ARG A 79 -26.07 -0.95 -35.99
CA ARG A 79 -27.09 -1.15 -37.06
C ARG A 79 -27.16 0.04 -38.02
N ASP A 80 -26.60 1.17 -37.61
CA ASP A 80 -26.65 2.39 -38.40
C ASP A 80 -25.48 2.48 -39.36
N VAL A 81 -25.67 3.29 -40.41
CA VAL A 81 -24.59 3.78 -41.24
C VAL A 81 -24.15 5.14 -40.68
N THR A 82 -22.90 5.23 -40.21
CA THR A 82 -22.32 6.51 -39.77
C THR A 82 -21.37 7.06 -40.82
N LEU A 83 -21.54 8.33 -41.19
CA LEU A 83 -20.75 9.02 -42.21
C LEU A 83 -20.00 10.19 -41.59
N GLU A 84 -18.67 10.15 -41.66
CA GLU A 84 -17.76 11.23 -41.24
C GLU A 84 -17.66 12.30 -42.33
N VAL A 85 -18.78 12.97 -42.61
CA VAL A 85 -18.93 14.04 -43.61
C VAL A 85 -19.85 15.12 -43.06
N ALA A 86 -19.74 16.34 -43.56
CA ALA A 86 -20.78 17.35 -43.34
C ALA A 86 -21.74 17.42 -44.53
N VAL A 87 -22.97 17.86 -44.27
CA VAL A 87 -23.95 18.13 -45.31
C VAL A 87 -23.87 19.58 -45.72
N ASP A 88 -23.74 19.83 -47.02
CA ASP A 88 -23.66 21.17 -47.59
C ASP A 88 -24.43 21.23 -48.93
N ALA A 89 -24.61 22.45 -49.47
CA ALA A 89 -25.27 22.66 -50.75
C ALA A 89 -24.53 22.01 -51.94
N GLU A 90 -23.21 21.80 -51.82
CA GLU A 90 -22.35 21.24 -52.86
C GLU A 90 -21.40 20.16 -52.30
N GLU A 91 -21.06 19.19 -53.15
CA GLU A 91 -20.02 18.21 -52.81
C GLU A 91 -18.63 18.84 -52.83
N GLY A 92 -17.77 18.48 -51.87
CA GLY A 92 -16.42 19.02 -51.83
C GLY A 92 -15.72 18.85 -50.50
N ARG A 93 -15.00 19.90 -50.10
CA ARG A 93 -14.32 19.99 -48.81
C ARG A 93 -14.46 21.41 -48.27
N GLN A 94 -14.89 21.53 -47.03
CA GLN A 94 -15.09 22.82 -46.35
C GLN A 94 -14.31 22.86 -45.03
N PRO A 95 -13.95 24.06 -44.54
CA PRO A 95 -13.57 24.26 -43.15
C PRO A 95 -14.75 23.88 -42.24
N TYR A 96 -14.47 23.07 -41.23
CA TYR A 96 -15.37 22.69 -40.16
C TYR A 96 -14.75 23.05 -38.82
N PHE A 97 -15.53 23.67 -37.97
CA PHE A 97 -15.09 24.24 -36.72
C PHE A 97 -15.54 23.33 -35.58
N VAL A 98 -14.61 22.51 -35.09
CA VAL A 98 -14.85 21.60 -33.97
C VAL A 98 -14.77 22.38 -32.67
N VAL A 99 -15.87 22.43 -31.92
CA VAL A 99 -15.94 23.01 -30.58
C VAL A 99 -15.71 21.90 -29.56
N GLU A 100 -14.51 21.87 -28.97
CA GLU A 100 -14.03 20.71 -28.21
C GLU A 100 -14.90 20.41 -26.97
N GLY A 101 -15.33 19.15 -26.86
CA GLY A 101 -16.12 18.67 -25.72
C GLY A 101 -17.61 19.05 -25.75
N THR A 102 -18.13 19.49 -26.90
CA THR A 102 -19.52 19.96 -27.05
C THR A 102 -20.18 19.41 -28.32
N GLY A 103 -21.50 19.59 -28.45
CA GLY A 103 -22.26 19.40 -29.69
C GLY A 103 -22.19 20.58 -30.67
N LEU A 104 -21.60 21.72 -30.29
CA LEU A 104 -21.71 23.01 -30.98
C LEU A 104 -20.84 23.15 -32.25
N SER A 105 -20.39 22.04 -32.83
CA SER A 105 -19.48 22.06 -33.97
C SER A 105 -20.23 22.38 -35.26
N THR A 106 -19.63 23.20 -36.14
CA THR A 106 -20.39 23.88 -37.20
C THR A 106 -19.57 24.14 -38.47
N LEU A 107 -20.24 24.29 -39.61
CA LEU A 107 -19.68 24.87 -40.84
C LEU A 107 -19.78 26.42 -40.85
N ASP A 108 -20.61 27.01 -39.99
CA ASP A 108 -20.78 28.45 -39.93
C ASP A 108 -19.62 29.11 -39.17
N LYS A 109 -18.78 29.82 -39.92
CA LYS A 109 -17.66 30.56 -39.35
C LYS A 109 -18.10 31.61 -38.33
N ALA A 110 -19.25 32.26 -38.51
CA ALA A 110 -19.75 33.25 -37.56
C ALA A 110 -20.09 32.59 -36.21
N GLU A 111 -20.72 31.41 -36.23
CA GLU A 111 -21.05 30.69 -35.00
C GLU A 111 -19.78 30.20 -34.29
N ALA A 112 -18.80 29.72 -35.07
CA ALA A 112 -17.49 29.34 -34.56
C ALA A 112 -16.73 30.50 -33.89
N GLU A 113 -16.73 31.70 -34.49
CA GLU A 113 -16.07 32.86 -33.87
C GLU A 113 -16.76 33.30 -32.58
N ARG A 114 -18.09 33.22 -32.50
CA ARG A 114 -18.78 33.48 -31.24
C ARG A 114 -18.42 32.47 -30.16
N CYS A 115 -18.35 31.18 -30.49
CA CYS A 115 -17.91 30.17 -29.52
C CYS A 115 -16.54 30.51 -28.95
N ARG A 116 -15.60 31.00 -29.78
CA ARG A 116 -14.30 31.51 -29.29
C ARG A 116 -14.44 32.70 -28.35
N VAL A 117 -15.32 33.64 -28.66
CA VAL A 117 -15.61 34.81 -27.80
C VAL A 117 -16.22 34.39 -26.46
N ASP A 118 -17.07 33.36 -26.47
CA ASP A 118 -17.71 32.80 -25.28
C ASP A 118 -16.77 31.91 -24.44
N GLY A 119 -15.52 31.74 -24.88
CA GLY A 119 -14.46 31.06 -24.13
C GLY A 119 -14.26 29.58 -24.50
N TRP A 120 -14.95 29.08 -25.54
CA TRP A 120 -14.78 27.71 -26.00
C TRP A 120 -13.51 27.52 -26.83
N THR A 121 -12.94 26.31 -26.75
CA THR A 121 -11.82 25.92 -27.59
C THR A 121 -12.34 25.44 -28.94
N VAL A 122 -11.99 26.16 -30.01
CA VAL A 122 -12.45 25.87 -31.37
C VAL A 122 -11.28 25.53 -32.28
N ARG A 123 -11.30 24.32 -32.84
CA ARG A 123 -10.31 23.80 -33.78
C ARG A 123 -10.88 23.71 -35.19
N GLU A 124 -10.21 24.34 -36.14
CA GLU A 124 -10.58 24.23 -37.55
C GLU A 124 -9.95 22.98 -38.18
N ILE A 125 -10.77 22.19 -38.87
CA ILE A 125 -10.34 21.07 -39.70
C ILE A 125 -11.00 21.12 -41.07
N THR A 126 -10.37 20.56 -42.09
CA THR A 126 -11.00 20.41 -43.41
C THR A 126 -11.62 19.02 -43.53
N ILE A 127 -12.93 18.96 -43.69
CA ILE A 127 -13.70 17.70 -43.83
C ILE A 127 -14.31 17.57 -45.23
N PRO A 128 -14.66 16.36 -45.68
CA PRO A 128 -15.48 16.18 -46.87
C PRO A 128 -16.92 16.67 -46.66
N THR A 129 -17.49 17.33 -47.66
CA THR A 129 -18.91 17.70 -47.71
C THR A 129 -19.65 16.92 -48.79
N ARG A 130 -20.93 16.64 -48.55
CA ARG A 130 -21.84 16.01 -49.52
C ARG A 130 -23.21 16.67 -49.47
N THR A 131 -23.98 16.56 -50.56
CA THR A 131 -25.39 16.95 -50.55
C THR A 131 -26.22 15.90 -49.80
N LEU A 132 -27.33 16.32 -49.18
CA LEU A 132 -28.26 15.41 -48.53
C LEU A 132 -28.79 14.39 -49.55
N ALA A 133 -29.19 14.84 -50.74
CA ALA A 133 -29.64 13.96 -51.82
C ALA A 133 -28.59 12.89 -52.19
N GLY A 134 -27.31 13.27 -52.27
CA GLY A 134 -26.22 12.35 -52.59
C GLY A 134 -25.97 11.31 -51.50
N ILE A 135 -26.15 11.67 -50.22
CA ILE A 135 -26.08 10.71 -49.12
C ILE A 135 -27.27 9.75 -49.18
N LEU A 136 -28.49 10.29 -49.31
CA LEU A 136 -29.72 9.48 -49.32
C LEU A 136 -29.75 8.50 -50.49
N ALA A 137 -29.28 8.91 -51.67
CA ALA A 137 -29.21 8.03 -52.84
C ALA A 137 -28.33 6.78 -52.65
N ASN A 138 -27.34 6.85 -51.76
CA ASN A 138 -26.42 5.74 -51.53
C ASN A 138 -26.81 4.86 -50.33
N HIS A 139 -27.60 5.39 -49.39
CA HIS A 139 -27.76 4.78 -48.08
C HIS A 139 -29.21 4.69 -47.59
N ALA A 140 -30.11 5.54 -48.08
CA ALA A 140 -31.48 5.58 -47.59
C ALA A 140 -32.40 4.67 -48.41
N PRO A 141 -33.40 4.03 -47.77
CA PRO A 141 -34.50 3.41 -48.48
C PRO A 141 -35.44 4.48 -49.06
N ALA A 142 -36.42 4.04 -49.85
CA ALA A 142 -37.41 4.94 -50.44
C ALA A 142 -38.28 5.67 -49.39
N ARG A 143 -38.42 5.11 -48.18
CA ARG A 143 -39.24 5.68 -47.11
C ARG A 143 -38.35 6.09 -45.94
N ILE A 144 -38.34 7.38 -45.64
CA ILE A 144 -37.67 7.96 -44.48
C ILE A 144 -38.76 8.39 -43.49
N ASP A 145 -38.68 7.95 -42.24
CA ASP A 145 -39.65 8.28 -41.21
C ASP A 145 -39.33 9.60 -40.51
N VAL A 146 -38.05 9.80 -40.17
CA VAL A 146 -37.58 10.99 -39.43
C VAL A 146 -36.33 11.55 -40.11
N LEU A 147 -36.30 12.87 -40.33
CA LEU A 147 -35.10 13.63 -40.65
C LEU A 147 -34.85 14.62 -39.51
N LYS A 148 -33.79 14.42 -38.72
CA LYS A 148 -33.31 15.37 -37.72
C LYS A 148 -32.20 16.21 -38.34
N ILE A 149 -32.26 17.53 -38.16
CA ILE A 149 -31.23 18.46 -38.61
C ILE A 149 -30.95 19.45 -37.48
N ASP A 150 -29.70 19.46 -37.07
CA ASP A 150 -29.15 20.29 -36.01
C ASP A 150 -27.66 20.40 -36.31
N VAL A 151 -27.30 21.49 -37.00
CA VAL A 151 -25.95 21.70 -37.55
C VAL A 151 -25.45 23.08 -37.18
N GLU A 152 -25.97 23.60 -36.07
CA GLU A 152 -25.48 24.79 -35.38
C GLU A 152 -25.38 25.99 -36.32
N GLY A 153 -26.49 26.31 -36.99
CA GLY A 153 -26.64 27.46 -37.88
C GLY A 153 -26.49 27.18 -39.38
N TRP A 154 -26.24 25.94 -39.78
CA TRP A 154 -26.08 25.53 -41.18
C TRP A 154 -27.30 24.81 -41.77
N GLU A 155 -28.49 24.96 -41.17
CA GLU A 155 -29.67 24.14 -41.48
C GLU A 155 -30.24 24.39 -42.89
N GLU A 156 -30.26 25.64 -43.34
CA GLU A 156 -30.83 26.01 -44.63
C GLU A 156 -30.05 25.41 -45.83
N PRO A 157 -28.70 25.48 -45.87
CA PRO A 157 -27.90 24.72 -46.85
C PRO A 157 -28.20 23.22 -46.87
N VAL A 158 -28.34 22.59 -45.70
CA VAL A 158 -28.68 21.16 -45.58
C VAL A 158 -30.01 20.87 -46.28
N LEU A 159 -31.06 21.61 -45.93
CA LEU A 159 -32.41 21.42 -46.50
C LEU A 159 -32.45 21.66 -48.02
N ARG A 160 -31.71 22.66 -48.51
CA ARG A 160 -31.66 23.00 -49.94
C ARG A 160 -30.90 21.98 -50.77
N SER A 161 -30.07 21.15 -50.14
CA SER A 161 -29.29 20.10 -50.81
C SER A 161 -30.05 18.78 -51.03
N ASN A 162 -31.31 18.69 -50.58
CA ASN A 162 -32.14 17.50 -50.75
C ASN A 162 -32.90 17.49 -52.09
N ASP A 163 -33.21 16.30 -52.58
CA ASP A 163 -34.21 16.09 -53.63
C ASP A 163 -35.54 15.72 -52.98
N TRP A 164 -36.40 16.72 -52.75
CA TRP A 164 -37.69 16.55 -52.08
C TRP A 164 -38.74 15.77 -52.89
N ALA A 165 -38.52 15.60 -54.20
CA ALA A 165 -39.39 14.78 -55.04
C ALA A 165 -39.06 13.28 -54.90
N GLN A 166 -37.81 12.96 -54.59
CA GLN A 166 -37.35 11.58 -54.41
C GLN A 166 -37.33 11.15 -52.94
N TYR A 167 -36.85 12.02 -52.04
CA TYR A 167 -36.69 11.73 -50.62
C TYR A 167 -37.54 12.68 -49.79
N THR A 168 -38.70 12.17 -49.36
CA THR A 168 -39.70 12.93 -48.60
C THR A 168 -39.90 12.31 -47.22
N PRO A 169 -39.07 12.68 -46.22
CA PRO A 169 -39.28 12.26 -44.83
C PRO A 169 -40.71 12.56 -44.33
N ARG A 170 -41.26 11.65 -43.52
CA ARG A 170 -42.61 11.85 -42.95
C ARG A 170 -42.62 12.99 -41.94
N VAL A 171 -41.52 13.12 -41.18
CA VAL A 171 -41.30 14.12 -40.13
C VAL A 171 -39.94 14.76 -40.34
N ILE A 172 -39.87 16.08 -40.19
CA ILE A 172 -38.61 16.81 -40.05
C ILE A 172 -38.58 17.40 -38.64
N LEU A 173 -37.53 17.08 -37.90
CA LEU A 173 -37.14 17.72 -36.64
C LEU A 173 -35.98 18.67 -36.94
N LEU A 174 -36.16 19.95 -36.66
CA LEU A 174 -35.23 20.98 -37.10
C LEU A 174 -34.91 21.94 -35.96
N GLU A 175 -33.64 22.06 -35.59
CA GLU A 175 -33.21 23.11 -34.66
C GLU A 175 -33.41 24.48 -35.33
N CYS A 176 -34.07 25.39 -34.63
CA CYS A 176 -34.47 26.67 -35.21
C CYS A 176 -34.14 27.87 -34.33
N THR A 177 -33.38 27.66 -33.27
CA THR A 177 -32.85 28.72 -32.42
C THR A 177 -31.40 29.05 -32.76
N LEU A 178 -30.89 30.11 -32.17
CA LEU A 178 -29.47 30.38 -32.17
C LEU A 178 -28.76 29.42 -31.20
N PRO A 179 -27.53 28.95 -31.50
CA PRO A 179 -26.76 28.06 -30.64
C PRO A 179 -26.73 28.52 -29.18
N GLU A 180 -27.11 27.62 -28.26
CA GLU A 180 -27.20 27.84 -26.81
C GLU A 180 -28.08 29.03 -26.37
N ARG A 181 -29.07 29.43 -27.19
CA ARG A 181 -29.97 30.54 -26.87
C ARG A 181 -31.41 30.27 -27.30
N PRO A 182 -32.42 30.83 -26.61
CA PRO A 182 -33.82 30.58 -26.93
C PRO A 182 -34.34 31.44 -28.09
N GLU A 183 -33.56 32.41 -28.60
CA GLU A 183 -34.01 33.23 -29.73
C GLU A 183 -34.04 32.40 -31.01
N ARG A 184 -35.16 32.48 -31.73
CA ARG A 184 -35.30 31.84 -33.04
C ARG A 184 -34.38 32.50 -34.06
N ARG A 185 -33.80 31.68 -34.93
CA ARG A 185 -33.07 32.15 -36.11
C ARG A 185 -34.08 32.64 -37.15
N GLU A 186 -33.85 33.85 -37.67
CA GLU A 186 -34.63 34.35 -38.82
C GLU A 186 -34.20 33.60 -40.08
N THR A 187 -35.10 32.79 -40.65
CA THR A 187 -34.82 31.97 -41.85
C THR A 187 -36.00 31.95 -42.82
N GLY A 188 -35.74 31.52 -44.06
CA GLY A 188 -36.77 31.24 -45.06
C GLY A 188 -37.32 29.81 -45.00
N ILE A 189 -36.94 29.01 -43.99
CA ILE A 189 -37.14 27.55 -43.97
C ILE A 189 -38.61 27.16 -43.93
N GLU A 190 -39.43 27.81 -43.10
CA GLU A 190 -40.86 27.47 -42.98
C GLU A 190 -41.58 27.62 -44.33
N ALA A 191 -41.32 28.72 -45.06
CA ALA A 191 -41.88 28.94 -46.39
C ALA A 191 -41.31 27.97 -47.43
N TYR A 192 -40.02 27.65 -47.35
CA TYR A 192 -39.37 26.69 -48.23
C TYR A 192 -39.95 25.27 -48.07
N LEU A 193 -40.09 24.79 -46.84
CA LEU A 193 -40.67 23.47 -46.53
C LEU A 193 -42.17 23.42 -46.87
N ALA A 194 -42.91 24.52 -46.66
CA ALA A 194 -44.31 24.63 -47.11
C ALA A 194 -44.46 24.44 -48.62
N GLY A 195 -43.52 24.98 -49.42
CA GLY A 195 -43.47 24.75 -50.87
C GLY A 195 -43.25 23.29 -51.27
N HIS A 196 -42.75 22.45 -50.36
CA HIS A 196 -42.50 21.01 -50.56
C HIS A 196 -43.51 20.13 -49.79
N GLY A 197 -44.68 20.67 -49.43
CA GLY A 197 -45.76 19.88 -48.84
C GLY A 197 -45.66 19.63 -47.34
N TYR A 198 -44.73 20.30 -46.64
CA TYR A 198 -44.62 20.21 -45.19
C TYR A 198 -45.41 21.30 -44.49
N ARG A 199 -45.89 20.99 -43.28
CA ARG A 199 -46.52 21.96 -42.38
C ARG A 199 -45.88 21.87 -41.01
N ARG A 200 -45.50 23.01 -40.43
CA ARG A 200 -45.08 23.06 -39.02
C ARG A 200 -46.24 22.67 -38.12
N VAL A 201 -46.01 21.73 -37.21
CA VAL A 201 -47.02 21.23 -36.27
C VAL A 201 -46.70 21.53 -34.82
N TRP A 202 -45.43 21.76 -34.49
CA TRP A 202 -44.98 22.03 -33.13
C TRP A 202 -43.70 22.85 -33.11
N PHE A 203 -43.52 23.62 -32.05
CA PHE A 203 -42.28 24.26 -31.66
C PHE A 203 -42.12 24.03 -30.15
N ASP A 204 -41.06 23.34 -29.74
CA ASP A 204 -40.85 22.95 -28.34
C ASP A 204 -40.02 23.97 -27.53
N GLY A 205 -39.66 25.10 -28.14
CA GLY A 205 -38.77 26.11 -27.57
C GLY A 205 -37.34 26.04 -28.11
N LEU A 206 -36.98 24.97 -28.81
CA LEU A 206 -35.66 24.72 -29.42
C LEU A 206 -35.84 24.28 -30.89
N ASN A 207 -36.63 23.25 -31.10
CA ASN A 207 -36.86 22.58 -32.37
C ASN A 207 -38.26 22.84 -32.94
N ASP A 208 -38.33 23.01 -34.26
CA ASP A 208 -39.58 22.93 -35.01
C ASP A 208 -39.80 21.48 -35.51
N PHE A 209 -41.05 21.01 -35.40
CA PHE A 209 -41.49 19.77 -36.04
C PHE A 209 -42.35 20.08 -37.27
N TYR A 210 -42.01 19.47 -38.38
CA TYR A 210 -42.78 19.54 -39.63
C TYR A 210 -43.30 18.16 -40.02
N LEU A 211 -44.57 18.08 -40.43
CA LEU A 211 -45.15 16.87 -41.02
C LEU A 211 -45.38 17.07 -42.51
N HIS A 212 -45.01 16.08 -43.31
CA HIS A 212 -45.43 16.04 -44.70
C HIS A 212 -46.94 15.76 -44.80
N ALA A 213 -47.62 16.40 -45.77
CA ALA A 213 -49.06 16.23 -45.99
C ALA A 213 -49.47 14.76 -46.19
N ASP A 214 -48.64 13.99 -46.89
CA ASP A 214 -48.86 12.57 -47.20
C ASP A 214 -48.18 11.60 -46.20
N SER A 215 -47.74 12.10 -45.04
CA SER A 215 -47.03 11.27 -44.03
C SER A 215 -47.88 10.14 -43.43
N GLY A 216 -49.22 10.26 -43.50
CA GLY A 216 -50.15 9.37 -42.80
C GLY A 216 -50.04 9.45 -41.28
N LEU A 217 -49.34 10.46 -40.74
CA LEU A 217 -49.18 10.69 -39.30
C LEU A 217 -50.23 11.70 -38.81
N SER A 218 -50.76 11.47 -37.61
CA SER A 218 -51.67 12.42 -36.99
C SER A 218 -50.90 13.55 -36.30
N ALA A 219 -51.29 14.79 -36.58
CA ALA A 219 -50.82 15.95 -35.83
C ALA A 219 -51.32 15.98 -34.38
N ASP A 220 -52.24 15.08 -33.99
CA ASP A 220 -52.77 15.00 -32.64
C ASP A 220 -51.70 14.72 -31.58
N ALA A 221 -50.60 14.06 -31.99
CA ALA A 221 -49.44 13.86 -31.14
C ALA A 221 -48.82 15.17 -30.61
N PHE A 222 -49.11 16.30 -31.26
CA PHE A 222 -48.57 17.63 -30.93
C PHE A 222 -49.61 18.58 -30.30
N GLN A 223 -50.80 18.09 -29.91
CA GLN A 223 -51.81 18.95 -29.29
C GLN A 223 -51.46 19.40 -27.87
N VAL A 224 -50.64 18.61 -27.17
CA VAL A 224 -50.22 18.86 -25.79
C VAL A 224 -48.72 18.66 -25.66
N PRO A 225 -48.05 19.42 -24.78
CA PRO A 225 -46.64 19.19 -24.50
C PRO A 225 -46.40 17.78 -23.94
N VAL A 226 -45.14 17.35 -23.93
CA VAL A 226 -44.72 16.16 -23.18
C VAL A 226 -45.13 16.31 -21.72
N ASN A 227 -45.71 15.27 -21.14
CA ASN A 227 -46.27 15.33 -19.80
C ASN A 227 -46.29 13.94 -19.13
N VAL A 228 -46.81 13.88 -17.90
CA VAL A 228 -46.83 12.67 -17.07
C VAL A 228 -47.58 11.48 -17.68
N PHE A 229 -48.41 11.70 -18.71
CA PHE A 229 -49.14 10.64 -19.41
C PHE A 229 -48.32 9.96 -20.52
N ASP A 230 -47.08 10.41 -20.79
CA ASP A 230 -46.18 9.78 -21.77
C ASP A 230 -45.38 8.58 -21.21
N ASN A 231 -45.45 8.34 -19.90
CA ASN A 231 -44.79 7.19 -19.23
C ASN A 231 -43.30 7.04 -19.59
N PHE A 232 -42.53 8.11 -19.38
CA PHE A 232 -41.09 8.14 -19.68
C PHE A 232 -40.23 8.56 -18.49
N GLU A 233 -38.94 8.27 -18.61
CA GLU A 233 -37.88 8.72 -17.71
C GLU A 233 -36.68 9.20 -18.54
N SER A 234 -35.99 10.25 -18.07
CA SER A 234 -34.77 10.72 -18.72
C SER A 234 -33.61 9.77 -18.47
N TYR A 235 -32.81 9.51 -19.50
CA TYR A 235 -31.60 8.68 -19.44
C TYR A 235 -30.62 9.21 -18.38
N GLN A 236 -30.48 10.52 -18.24
CA GLN A 236 -29.63 11.16 -17.23
C GLN A 236 -30.07 10.76 -15.80
N LEU A 237 -31.38 10.67 -15.55
CA LEU A 237 -31.90 10.23 -14.25
C LEU A 237 -31.61 8.74 -14.00
N GLU A 238 -31.75 7.91 -15.02
CA GLU A 238 -31.42 6.48 -14.93
C GLU A 238 -29.91 6.27 -14.71
N GLU A 239 -29.07 7.01 -15.42
CA GLU A 239 -27.62 6.97 -15.25
C GLU A 239 -27.20 7.41 -13.84
N LEU A 240 -27.79 8.49 -13.32
CA LEU A 240 -27.55 8.96 -11.95
C LEU A 240 -27.97 7.92 -10.90
N ARG A 241 -29.09 7.21 -11.11
CA ARG A 241 -29.51 6.12 -10.21
C ARG A 241 -28.52 4.97 -10.24
N GLN A 242 -28.09 4.54 -11.43
CA GLN A 242 -27.11 3.48 -11.57
C GLN A 242 -25.77 3.88 -10.93
N HIS A 243 -25.34 5.12 -11.11
CA HIS A 243 -24.13 5.64 -10.49
C HIS A 243 -24.24 5.68 -8.96
N ALA A 244 -25.37 6.17 -8.43
CA ALA A 244 -25.64 6.18 -6.99
C ALA A 244 -25.65 4.77 -6.39
N ALA A 245 -26.26 3.81 -7.08
CA ALA A 245 -26.26 2.40 -6.67
C ALA A 245 -24.84 1.80 -6.65
N ASN A 246 -24.03 2.10 -7.67
CA ASN A 246 -22.63 1.66 -7.74
C ASN A 246 -21.77 2.28 -6.63
N LEU A 247 -22.01 3.56 -6.32
CA LEU A 247 -21.31 4.27 -5.25
C LEU A 247 -21.71 3.72 -3.87
N ASP A 248 -22.99 3.47 -3.63
CA ASP A 248 -23.49 2.85 -2.39
C ASP A 248 -22.89 1.44 -2.19
N HIS A 249 -22.81 0.65 -3.27
CA HIS A 249 -22.13 -0.65 -3.23
C HIS A 249 -20.63 -0.50 -2.87
N SER A 250 -19.93 0.42 -3.53
CA SER A 250 -18.52 0.69 -3.28
C SER A 250 -18.27 1.18 -1.85
N LEU A 251 -19.17 2.01 -1.31
CA LEU A 251 -19.09 2.53 0.04
C LEU A 251 -19.30 1.42 1.08
N LYS A 252 -20.24 0.49 0.85
CA LYS A 252 -20.44 -0.70 1.72
C LYS A 252 -19.20 -1.59 1.75
N VAL A 253 -18.58 -1.85 0.60
CA VAL A 253 -17.33 -2.65 0.52
C VAL A 253 -16.19 -1.95 1.26
N ALA A 254 -16.05 -0.63 1.08
CA ALA A 254 -15.03 0.15 1.76
C ALA A 254 -15.26 0.20 3.29
N SER A 255 -16.51 0.30 3.75
CA SER A 255 -16.82 0.31 5.18
C SER A 255 -16.50 -1.03 5.84
N THR A 256 -16.84 -2.16 5.21
CA THR A 256 -16.49 -3.49 5.74
C THR A 256 -14.98 -3.68 5.82
N PHE A 257 -14.23 -3.26 4.80
CA PHE A 257 -12.76 -3.33 4.82
C PHE A 257 -12.18 -2.46 5.94
N ALA A 258 -12.73 -1.27 6.15
CA ALA A 258 -12.27 -0.38 7.23
C ALA A 258 -12.58 -0.95 8.63
N GLU A 259 -13.68 -1.67 8.80
CA GLU A 259 -14.00 -2.37 10.06
C GLU A 259 -13.03 -3.53 10.33
N ASP A 260 -12.72 -4.34 9.32
CA ASP A 260 -11.75 -5.44 9.43
C ASP A 260 -10.34 -4.94 9.80
N GLU A 261 -9.89 -3.85 9.17
CA GLU A 261 -8.61 -3.20 9.49
C GLU A 261 -8.60 -2.67 10.92
N ARG A 262 -9.71 -2.08 11.42
CA ARG A 262 -9.81 -1.65 12.83
C ARG A 262 -9.68 -2.83 13.78
N HIS A 263 -10.33 -3.96 13.49
CA HIS A 263 -10.19 -5.18 14.30
C HIS A 263 -8.78 -5.77 14.24
N MET A 264 -8.06 -5.62 13.12
CA MET A 264 -6.67 -6.03 13.01
C MET A 264 -5.75 -5.14 13.87
N ILE A 265 -5.93 -3.82 13.79
CA ILE A 265 -5.17 -2.85 14.59
C ILE A 265 -5.38 -3.11 16.08
N ALA A 266 -6.63 -3.28 16.53
CA ALA A 266 -6.93 -3.56 17.93
C ALA A 266 -6.22 -4.84 18.43
N ARG A 267 -6.22 -5.93 17.63
CA ARG A 267 -5.48 -7.15 17.98
C ARG A 267 -3.97 -6.93 18.08
N LYS A 268 -3.39 -6.11 17.20
CA LYS A 268 -1.96 -5.80 17.21
C LYS A 268 -1.58 -4.91 18.39
N ASP A 269 -2.45 -3.99 18.80
CA ASP A 269 -2.24 -3.17 20.00
C ASP A 269 -2.26 -4.03 21.28
N ASP A 270 -3.16 -5.02 21.37
CA ASP A 270 -3.20 -5.98 22.49
C ASP A 270 -1.92 -6.86 22.55
N GLU A 271 -1.46 -7.35 21.39
CA GLU A 271 -0.18 -8.08 21.28
C GLU A 271 1.00 -7.23 21.74
N LEU A 272 1.08 -5.96 21.30
CA LEU A 272 2.13 -5.02 21.68
C LEU A 272 2.14 -4.74 23.19
N SER A 273 0.96 -4.56 23.79
CA SER A 273 0.83 -4.37 25.25
C SER A 273 1.41 -5.57 26.02
N THR A 274 1.07 -6.79 25.58
CA THR A 274 1.57 -8.03 26.19
C THR A 274 3.10 -8.14 26.08
N LEU A 275 3.67 -7.83 24.92
CA LEU A 275 5.13 -7.85 24.73
C LEU A 275 5.84 -6.80 25.61
N HIS A 276 5.27 -5.60 25.76
CA HIS A 276 5.84 -4.58 26.66
C HIS A 276 5.88 -5.05 28.12
N GLU A 277 4.84 -5.72 28.61
CA GLU A 277 4.82 -6.28 29.96
C GLU A 277 5.89 -7.37 30.15
N GLN A 278 6.04 -8.25 29.18
CA GLN A 278 7.07 -9.30 29.17
C GLN A 278 8.49 -8.70 29.18
N LEU A 279 8.74 -7.68 28.35
CA LEU A 279 10.02 -6.97 28.31
C LEU A 279 10.33 -6.29 29.64
N ALA A 280 9.34 -5.63 30.26
CA ALA A 280 9.49 -5.02 31.57
C ALA A 280 9.81 -6.07 32.65
N ALA A 281 9.17 -7.24 32.60
CA ALA A 281 9.47 -8.35 33.52
C ALA A 281 10.86 -8.94 33.32
N ALA A 282 11.29 -9.14 32.07
CA ALA A 282 12.65 -9.60 31.75
C ALA A 282 13.71 -8.60 32.20
N THR A 283 13.47 -7.31 31.99
CA THR A 283 14.36 -6.22 32.43
C THR A 283 14.54 -6.23 33.95
N ARG A 284 13.45 -6.44 34.72
CA ARG A 284 13.54 -6.59 36.19
C ARG A 284 14.38 -7.81 36.60
N ARG A 285 14.17 -8.98 35.97
CA ARG A 285 14.97 -10.18 36.27
C ARG A 285 16.46 -9.98 36.03
N ILE A 286 16.83 -9.27 34.95
CA ILE A 286 18.24 -8.95 34.67
C ILE A 286 18.82 -8.06 35.78
N ALA A 287 18.07 -7.06 36.24
CA ALA A 287 18.51 -6.18 37.33
C ALA A 287 18.71 -6.97 38.64
N ASP A 288 17.79 -7.89 38.98
CA ASP A 288 17.88 -8.72 40.18
C ASP A 288 19.11 -9.67 40.14
N ILE A 289 19.37 -10.30 38.99
CA ILE A 289 20.55 -11.16 38.79
C ILE A 289 21.84 -10.34 38.90
N GLY A 290 21.87 -9.13 38.33
CA GLY A 290 23.02 -8.22 38.43
C GLY A 290 23.35 -7.81 39.87
N ALA A 291 22.33 -7.56 40.70
CA ALA A 291 22.52 -7.25 42.11
C ALA A 291 23.10 -8.43 42.90
N GLY A 292 22.54 -9.63 42.71
CA GLY A 292 23.06 -10.86 43.36
C GLY A 292 24.51 -11.19 42.97
N HIS A 293 24.91 -10.90 41.73
CA HIS A 293 26.29 -11.08 41.27
C HIS A 293 27.29 -10.18 42.01
N GLN A 294 26.93 -8.91 42.26
CA GLN A 294 27.80 -7.99 43.00
C GLN A 294 28.01 -8.40 44.46
N ASP A 295 26.98 -8.94 45.11
CA ASP A 295 27.10 -9.40 46.50
C ASP A 295 27.97 -10.66 46.61
N ALA A 296 27.90 -11.57 45.63
CA ALA A 296 28.79 -12.73 45.57
C ALA A 296 30.26 -12.34 45.39
N LEU A 297 30.56 -11.33 44.55
CA LEU A 297 31.92 -10.82 44.38
C LEU A 297 32.49 -10.22 45.68
N ARG A 298 31.66 -9.51 46.46
CA ARG A 298 32.06 -9.00 47.78
C ARG A 298 32.37 -10.12 48.76
N ALA A 299 31.52 -11.15 48.81
CA ALA A 299 31.73 -12.30 49.68
C ALA A 299 33.03 -13.07 49.34
N ILE A 300 33.35 -13.21 48.05
CA ILE A 300 34.61 -13.80 47.58
C ILE A 300 35.81 -12.96 48.02
N ALA A 301 35.76 -11.63 47.87
CA ALA A 301 36.83 -10.74 48.32
C ALA A 301 37.08 -10.84 49.85
N ASP A 302 36.01 -10.91 50.64
CA ASP A 302 36.11 -11.12 52.10
C ASP A 302 36.67 -12.51 52.46
N LEU A 303 36.36 -13.53 51.68
CA LEU A 303 36.92 -14.87 51.85
C LEU A 303 38.41 -14.91 51.51
N ASP A 304 38.81 -14.22 50.43
CA ASP A 304 40.21 -14.13 50.00
C ASP A 304 41.07 -13.37 51.02
N ALA A 305 40.55 -12.28 51.59
CA ALA A 305 41.20 -11.56 52.68
C ALA A 305 41.40 -12.44 53.93
N ARG A 306 40.39 -13.24 54.30
CA ARG A 306 40.49 -14.19 55.42
C ARG A 306 41.51 -15.30 55.14
N TYR A 307 41.54 -15.83 53.92
CA TYR A 307 42.51 -16.83 53.50
C TYR A 307 43.95 -16.32 53.61
N HIS A 308 44.21 -15.10 53.15
CA HIS A 308 45.54 -14.48 53.29
C HIS A 308 45.92 -14.23 54.76
N GLY A 309 44.97 -13.88 55.62
CA GLY A 309 45.21 -13.76 57.06
C GLY A 309 45.63 -15.10 57.70
N VAL A 310 44.94 -16.19 57.38
CA VAL A 310 45.28 -17.54 57.86
C VAL A 310 46.63 -18.00 57.34
N LEU A 311 46.95 -17.71 56.06
CA LEU A 311 48.27 -18.01 55.49
C LEU A 311 49.40 -17.29 56.23
N ALA A 312 49.22 -16.01 56.55
CA ALA A 312 50.20 -15.23 57.30
C ALA A 312 50.40 -15.78 58.73
N GLU A 313 49.31 -16.17 59.40
CA GLU A 313 49.38 -16.79 60.72
C GLU A 313 50.07 -18.16 60.67
N ASN A 314 49.79 -18.97 59.66
CA ASN A 314 50.44 -20.26 59.46
C ASN A 314 51.95 -20.09 59.18
N HIS A 315 52.34 -19.10 58.37
CA HIS A 315 53.73 -18.75 58.15
C HIS A 315 54.44 -18.32 59.45
N HIS A 316 53.77 -17.53 60.29
CA HIS A 316 54.28 -17.13 61.60
C HIS A 316 54.43 -18.33 62.55
N LEU A 317 53.43 -19.23 62.59
CA LEU A 317 53.49 -20.46 63.40
C LEU A 317 54.60 -21.41 62.91
N THR A 318 54.80 -21.52 61.61
CA THR A 318 55.90 -22.31 61.01
C THR A 318 57.25 -21.77 61.45
N THR A 319 57.46 -20.45 61.33
CA THR A 319 58.68 -19.77 61.78
C THR A 319 58.92 -19.96 63.28
N ARG A 320 57.86 -19.85 64.09
CA ARG A 320 57.93 -20.08 65.53
C ARG A 320 58.26 -21.53 65.88
N THR A 321 57.73 -22.48 65.12
CA THR A 321 58.03 -23.91 65.29
C THR A 321 59.49 -24.20 64.97
N MET A 322 60.02 -23.68 63.86
CA MET A 322 61.45 -23.76 63.52
C MET A 322 62.34 -23.17 64.62
N THR A 323 61.93 -22.05 65.21
CA THR A 323 62.67 -21.43 66.32
C THR A 323 62.65 -22.32 67.57
N LEU A 324 61.50 -22.90 67.92
CA LEU A 324 61.38 -23.82 69.04
C LEU A 324 62.16 -25.12 68.81
N GLU A 325 62.22 -25.62 67.59
CA GLU A 325 63.05 -26.78 67.22
C GLU A 325 64.54 -26.47 67.35
N ALA A 326 64.98 -25.27 66.95
CA ALA A 326 66.35 -24.81 67.17
C ALA A 326 66.70 -24.77 68.67
N VAL A 327 65.82 -24.17 69.48
CA VAL A 327 65.98 -24.13 70.96
C VAL A 327 65.99 -25.53 71.56
N ARG A 328 65.13 -26.45 71.08
CA ARG A 328 65.11 -27.84 71.53
C ARG A 328 66.42 -28.55 71.20
N ASN A 329 66.95 -28.36 69.99
CA ASN A 329 68.21 -28.98 69.57
C ASN A 329 69.39 -28.43 70.38
N GLU A 330 69.39 -27.14 70.70
CA GLU A 330 70.38 -26.54 71.59
C GLU A 330 70.27 -27.10 73.02
N ALA A 331 69.06 -27.25 73.55
CA ALA A 331 68.84 -27.87 74.87
C ALA A 331 69.28 -29.34 74.90
N LEU A 332 69.05 -30.11 73.82
CA LEU A 332 69.54 -31.48 73.68
C LEU A 332 71.08 -31.52 73.64
N LEU A 333 71.71 -30.61 72.88
CA LEU A 333 73.17 -30.49 72.85
C LEU A 333 73.74 -30.12 74.22
N GLN A 334 73.08 -29.22 74.95
CA GLN A 334 73.44 -28.87 76.31
C GLN A 334 73.22 -30.05 77.26
N ALA A 335 72.14 -30.83 77.12
CA ALA A 335 71.89 -32.01 77.93
C ALA A 335 72.95 -33.11 77.68
N ASP A 336 73.36 -33.30 76.42
CA ASP A 336 74.46 -34.20 76.06
C ASP A 336 75.81 -33.68 76.53
N THR A 337 76.02 -32.37 76.50
CA THR A 337 77.20 -31.72 77.10
C THR A 337 77.21 -31.91 78.61
N ILE A 338 76.08 -31.73 79.30
CA ILE A 338 75.94 -31.99 80.74
C ILE A 338 76.16 -33.47 81.03
N ARG A 339 75.67 -34.37 80.18
CA ARG A 339 75.89 -35.81 80.32
C ARG A 339 77.36 -36.15 80.15
N SER A 340 78.01 -35.62 79.11
CA SER A 340 79.44 -35.75 78.85
C SER A 340 80.26 -35.16 80.00
N LEU A 341 79.89 -33.98 80.51
CA LEU A 341 80.50 -33.36 81.68
C LEU A 341 80.24 -34.15 82.95
N ARG A 342 79.09 -34.82 83.12
CA ARG A 342 78.82 -35.73 84.24
C ARG A 342 79.64 -37.00 84.13
N THR A 343 79.79 -37.57 82.94
CA THR A 343 80.68 -38.72 82.70
C THR A 343 82.14 -38.31 82.90
N SER A 344 82.52 -37.13 82.43
CA SER A 344 83.85 -36.56 82.62
C SER A 344 84.08 -36.17 84.08
N LEU A 345 83.06 -35.70 84.80
CA LEU A 345 83.10 -35.43 86.23
C LEU A 345 83.15 -36.74 87.01
N ALA A 346 82.44 -37.79 86.62
CA ALA A 346 82.53 -39.11 87.22
C ALA A 346 83.89 -39.75 86.93
N ALA A 347 84.46 -39.55 85.74
CA ALA A 347 85.81 -39.97 85.38
C ALA A 347 86.87 -39.08 86.07
N THR A 348 86.58 -37.81 86.32
CA THR A 348 87.44 -36.89 87.07
C THR A 348 87.33 -37.14 88.56
N GLN A 349 86.17 -37.54 89.07
CA GLN A 349 85.94 -37.96 90.43
C GLN A 349 86.61 -39.31 90.65
N ALA A 350 86.45 -40.26 89.74
CA ALA A 350 87.21 -41.49 89.73
C ALA A 350 88.71 -41.22 89.61
N ARG A 351 89.16 -40.23 88.80
CA ARG A 351 90.55 -39.75 88.79
C ARG A 351 90.92 -38.94 90.01
N CYS A 352 90.02 -38.31 90.74
CA CYS A 352 90.29 -37.59 91.98
C CYS A 352 90.31 -38.55 93.15
N ASP A 353 89.63 -39.68 93.06
CA ASP A 353 89.72 -40.83 93.95
C ASP A 353 91.00 -41.61 93.59
N LEU A 354 91.32 -41.73 92.30
CA LEU A 354 92.59 -42.26 91.81
C LEU A 354 93.74 -41.31 92.13
N TYR A 355 93.59 -39.98 92.04
CA TYR A 355 94.54 -38.94 92.46
C TYR A 355 94.46 -38.71 93.97
N ALA A 356 93.44 -39.12 94.69
CA ALA A 356 93.55 -39.24 96.14
C ALA A 356 94.49 -40.42 96.42
N ALA A 357 94.33 -41.52 95.69
CA ALA A 357 95.23 -42.68 95.72
C ALA A 357 96.61 -42.46 95.04
N GLU A 358 96.75 -41.51 94.10
CA GLU A 358 97.95 -41.17 93.29
C GLU A 358 98.53 -39.81 93.69
N ILE A 359 97.89 -38.99 94.52
CA ILE A 359 98.56 -37.98 95.36
C ILE A 359 99.05 -38.69 96.63
N GLU A 360 98.40 -39.79 97.04
CA GLU A 360 99.01 -40.79 97.94
C GLU A 360 100.16 -41.57 97.26
N ALA A 361 100.08 -41.92 95.96
CA ALA A 361 101.12 -42.73 95.28
C ALA A 361 102.10 -41.96 94.38
N ALA A 362 101.82 -40.71 94.02
CA ALA A 362 102.57 -39.94 93.04
C ALA A 362 102.51 -38.41 93.30
N HIS A 363 102.57 -38.05 94.59
CA HIS A 363 103.57 -37.08 95.11
C HIS A 363 105.01 -37.61 94.87
N GLY A 364 105.21 -38.01 93.63
CA GLY A 364 106.05 -39.13 93.25
C GLY A 364 106.03 -39.35 91.75
N GLU A 365 105.22 -38.64 90.94
CA GLU A 365 105.63 -38.26 89.57
C GLU A 365 104.63 -37.33 88.87
N ARG A 366 104.85 -36.06 89.16
CA ARG A 366 104.34 -34.87 88.50
C ARG A 366 105.12 -34.58 87.21
N GLU A 367 105.14 -35.45 86.19
CA GLU A 367 105.98 -35.09 85.02
C GLU A 367 105.58 -35.49 83.60
N GLU A 368 104.39 -36.04 83.32
CA GLU A 368 103.98 -36.13 81.90
C GLU A 368 102.48 -35.95 81.62
N ILE A 369 101.86 -35.01 82.36
CA ILE A 369 101.22 -33.92 81.60
C ILE A 369 102.34 -33.33 80.74
N ILE A 370 102.08 -33.07 79.47
CA ILE A 370 103.03 -32.65 78.44
C ILE A 370 103.49 -33.84 77.60
N ARG A 371 102.56 -34.43 76.86
CA ARG A 371 102.51 -34.12 75.43
C ARG A 371 101.21 -34.61 74.82
N LEU A 372 100.32 -33.65 74.65
CA LEU A 372 99.61 -33.48 73.39
C LEU A 372 98.60 -34.61 73.09
N ARG A 373 97.33 -34.47 73.51
CA ARG A 373 96.47 -33.31 73.24
C ARG A 373 96.76 -32.78 71.83
N GLU A 374 96.06 -33.34 70.85
CA GLU A 374 95.70 -32.78 69.53
C GLU A 374 95.62 -33.95 68.53
N GLN A 375 94.59 -34.19 67.73
CA GLN A 375 93.43 -33.44 67.27
C GLN A 375 92.63 -34.44 66.42
N CYS A 376 91.32 -34.56 66.56
CA CYS A 376 90.45 -35.08 65.49
C CYS A 376 89.15 -34.26 65.49
N SER A 377 88.87 -33.59 64.37
CA SER A 377 87.75 -32.68 64.16
C SER A 377 86.85 -33.18 63.00
N MET A 378 85.53 -32.95 63.15
CA MET A 378 84.42 -33.30 62.25
C MET A 378 84.37 -32.45 60.97
N PRO A 379 83.57 -32.85 59.96
CA PRO A 379 82.53 -31.95 59.44
C PRO A 379 81.23 -32.69 59.01
N ALA A 380 80.29 -31.96 58.42
CA ALA A 380 78.84 -32.09 58.62
C ALA A 380 78.01 -31.93 57.31
N ILE A 381 76.75 -32.47 57.30
CA ILE A 381 75.49 -31.94 56.67
C ILE A 381 75.32 -32.09 55.12
N PRO A 382 74.09 -32.04 54.49
CA PRO A 382 72.67 -32.31 54.86
C PRO A 382 71.88 -33.21 53.86
N LEU A 383 70.60 -33.50 54.20
CA LEU A 383 69.50 -34.00 53.35
C LEU A 383 68.53 -32.84 52.97
N ASP A 384 67.84 -32.94 51.82
CA ASP A 384 66.67 -32.11 51.44
C ASP A 384 65.58 -32.96 50.73
N SER A 385 64.30 -32.70 51.06
CA SER A 385 63.12 -33.02 50.22
C SER A 385 61.82 -32.40 50.77
N SER A 386 61.04 -31.69 49.94
CA SER A 386 59.57 -31.83 49.72
C SER A 386 59.09 -30.73 48.74
N LEU A 387 58.44 -31.01 47.60
CA LEU A 387 57.07 -31.47 47.25
C LEU A 387 55.99 -30.36 47.21
N ASP A 388 55.50 -30.11 45.98
CA ASP A 388 54.67 -29.00 45.48
C ASP A 388 53.20 -29.43 45.20
N LEU A 389 52.24 -28.50 45.36
CA LEU A 389 50.79 -28.67 45.20
C LEU A 389 50.18 -27.46 44.46
N THR A 390 50.31 -27.44 43.13
CA THR A 390 49.80 -26.39 42.21
C THR A 390 48.60 -26.81 41.35
N ALA A 391 48.03 -28.00 41.56
CA ALA A 391 47.04 -28.59 40.64
C ALA A 391 45.55 -28.27 40.93
N THR A 392 45.21 -27.62 42.04
CA THR A 392 43.80 -27.42 42.46
C THR A 392 43.20 -26.05 42.15
N HIS A 393 43.99 -25.06 41.74
CA HIS A 393 43.50 -23.69 41.49
C HIS A 393 43.00 -23.42 40.06
N GLU A 394 43.35 -24.26 39.09
CA GLU A 394 43.03 -24.01 37.67
C GLU A 394 41.65 -24.56 37.23
N LEU A 395 41.09 -25.54 37.96
CA LEU A 395 39.85 -26.23 37.57
C LEU A 395 38.57 -25.42 37.85
N GLU A 396 38.57 -24.55 38.87
CA GLU A 396 37.39 -23.77 39.29
C GLU A 396 37.16 -22.51 38.41
N ARG A 397 38.22 -21.91 37.85
CA ARG A 397 38.10 -20.72 36.97
C ARG A 397 37.42 -21.02 35.63
N ALA A 398 37.57 -22.24 35.11
CA ALA A 398 37.01 -22.63 33.82
C ALA A 398 35.48 -22.80 33.83
N ARG A 399 34.87 -23.15 34.98
CA ARG A 399 33.43 -23.42 35.08
C ARG A 399 32.56 -22.16 35.09
N HIS A 400 33.05 -21.04 35.62
CA HIS A 400 32.29 -19.79 35.67
C HIS A 400 32.27 -19.00 34.35
N ALA A 401 33.26 -19.19 33.48
CA ALA A 401 33.34 -18.50 32.19
C ALA A 401 32.27 -18.98 31.18
N THR A 402 31.84 -20.24 31.25
CA THR A 402 30.92 -20.85 30.28
C THR A 402 29.46 -20.39 30.45
N VAL A 403 29.02 -20.11 31.68
CA VAL A 403 27.63 -19.70 31.96
C VAL A 403 27.37 -18.25 31.54
N LEU A 404 28.35 -17.37 31.72
CA LEU A 404 28.24 -15.96 31.33
C LEU A 404 28.18 -15.77 29.80
N ALA A 405 28.90 -16.61 29.05
CA ALA A 405 28.90 -16.57 27.58
C ALA A 405 27.55 -16.96 26.96
N GLY A 406 26.80 -17.87 27.59
CA GLY A 406 25.48 -18.31 27.10
C GLY A 406 24.41 -17.22 27.20
N LEU A 407 24.36 -16.50 28.32
CA LEU A 407 23.39 -15.42 28.54
C LEU A 407 23.64 -14.18 27.67
N GLN A 408 24.91 -13.90 27.33
CA GLN A 408 25.24 -12.83 26.38
C GLN A 408 24.76 -13.15 24.96
N GLY A 409 24.75 -14.42 24.54
CA GLY A 409 24.25 -14.84 23.23
C GLY A 409 22.74 -14.61 23.05
N GLU A 410 21.94 -14.91 24.08
CA GLU A 410 20.48 -14.70 24.04
C GLU A 410 20.10 -13.21 24.01
N ILE A 411 20.85 -12.35 24.71
CA ILE A 411 20.65 -10.90 24.69
C ILE A 411 20.92 -10.33 23.29
N ILE A 412 22.00 -10.75 22.64
CA ILE A 412 22.35 -10.30 21.28
C ILE A 412 21.26 -10.74 20.28
N ALA A 413 20.74 -11.96 20.42
CA ALA A 413 19.66 -12.46 19.56
C ALA A 413 18.36 -11.66 19.73
N LEU A 414 17.97 -11.35 20.96
CA LEU A 414 16.77 -10.55 21.24
C LEU A 414 16.92 -9.08 20.85
N GLN A 415 18.12 -8.49 21.01
CA GLN A 415 18.41 -7.14 20.54
C GLN A 415 18.38 -7.04 19.02
N SER A 416 18.92 -8.03 18.31
CA SER A 416 18.82 -8.10 16.85
C SER A 416 17.37 -8.21 16.40
N ALA A 417 16.59 -9.12 16.99
CA ALA A 417 15.17 -9.28 16.67
C ALA A 417 14.36 -8.00 16.95
N LEU A 418 14.68 -7.27 18.03
CA LEU A 418 14.05 -5.99 18.34
C LEU A 418 14.41 -4.93 17.30
N VAL A 419 15.66 -4.84 16.86
CA VAL A 419 16.09 -3.91 15.80
C VAL A 419 15.38 -4.22 14.49
N ASP A 420 15.29 -5.50 14.11
CA ASP A 420 14.63 -5.93 12.87
C ASP A 420 13.14 -5.59 12.87
N VAL A 421 12.43 -5.89 13.97
CA VAL A 421 11.00 -5.56 14.11
C VAL A 421 10.77 -4.04 14.20
N THR A 422 11.70 -3.29 14.80
CA THR A 422 11.63 -1.82 14.85
C THR A 422 11.85 -1.21 13.46
N ALA A 423 12.77 -1.77 12.68
CA ALA A 423 13.00 -1.38 11.29
C ALA A 423 11.78 -1.71 10.41
N GLU A 424 11.19 -2.90 10.55
CA GLU A 424 9.96 -3.27 9.83
C GLU A 424 8.78 -2.37 10.19
N ARG A 425 8.63 -1.99 11.47
CA ARG A 425 7.62 -1.04 11.94
C ARG A 425 7.84 0.35 11.34
N ASP A 426 9.07 0.84 11.35
CA ASP A 426 9.39 2.19 10.86
C ASP A 426 9.30 2.27 9.33
N GLU A 427 9.63 1.18 8.63
CA GLU A 427 9.36 1.03 7.20
C GLU A 427 7.85 1.03 6.95
N ALA A 428 7.06 0.23 7.68
CA ALA A 428 5.60 0.20 7.55
C ALA A 428 4.95 1.55 7.87
N LYS A 429 5.44 2.29 8.88
CA LYS A 429 5.03 3.66 9.18
C LYS A 429 5.42 4.63 8.06
N GLY A 430 6.64 4.53 7.53
CA GLY A 430 7.08 5.33 6.39
C GLY A 430 6.25 5.07 5.13
N TRP A 431 5.90 3.82 4.86
CA TRP A 431 4.94 3.45 3.81
C TRP A 431 3.56 4.05 4.09
N TRP A 432 3.07 3.99 5.32
CA TRP A 432 1.77 4.58 5.68
C TRP A 432 1.80 6.11 5.54
N ASP A 433 2.82 6.80 6.04
CA ASP A 433 2.93 8.25 5.90
C ASP A 433 3.11 8.68 4.42
N ALA A 434 3.86 7.91 3.63
CA ALA A 434 3.99 8.13 2.18
C ALA A 434 2.67 7.89 1.43
N ILE A 435 1.89 6.88 1.82
CA ILE A 435 0.54 6.61 1.29
C ILE A 435 -0.45 7.73 1.66
N ARG A 436 -0.29 8.30 2.86
CA ARG A 436 -1.16 9.37 3.40
C ARG A 436 -0.84 10.74 2.79
N GLN A 437 0.39 10.98 2.35
CA GLN A 437 0.85 12.26 1.79
C GLN A 437 0.98 12.28 0.26
N SER A 438 1.01 11.12 -0.41
CA SER A 438 1.09 11.04 -1.87
C SER A 438 -0.28 11.15 -2.55
N THR A 439 -0.48 12.20 -3.33
CA THR A 439 -1.67 12.40 -4.20
C THR A 439 -1.82 11.32 -5.27
N SER A 440 -0.71 10.70 -5.72
CA SER A 440 -0.69 9.62 -6.72
C SER A 440 -1.01 8.23 -6.15
N TRP A 441 -0.92 8.02 -4.84
CA TRP A 441 -1.26 6.76 -4.15
C TRP A 441 -2.77 6.53 -3.97
N ARG A 442 -3.60 7.58 -4.08
CA ARG A 442 -5.07 7.48 -4.05
C ARG A 442 -5.67 6.88 -5.33
N VAL A 443 -4.93 6.85 -6.44
CA VAL A 443 -5.49 6.55 -7.78
C VAL A 443 -5.05 5.20 -8.36
N THR A 444 -3.87 4.67 -8.00
CA THR A 444 -3.28 3.50 -8.72
C THR A 444 -3.20 2.18 -7.93
N ARG A 445 -3.81 2.12 -6.74
CA ARG A 445 -3.77 0.94 -5.85
C ARG A 445 -4.44 -0.35 -6.39
N PRO A 446 -5.53 -0.32 -7.18
CA PRO A 446 -6.18 -1.55 -7.65
C PRO A 446 -5.30 -2.39 -8.59
N PHE A 447 -4.43 -1.76 -9.39
CA PHE A 447 -3.70 -2.43 -10.47
C PHE A 447 -2.43 -3.16 -10.00
N ARG A 448 -1.84 -2.76 -8.87
CA ARG A 448 -0.54 -3.31 -8.41
C ARG A 448 -0.66 -4.46 -7.42
N VAL A 449 -1.78 -4.58 -6.72
CA VAL A 449 -2.04 -5.69 -5.78
C VAL A 449 -2.43 -6.98 -6.53
N ALA A 450 -3.15 -6.87 -7.65
CA ALA A 450 -3.53 -8.01 -8.48
C ALA A 450 -2.33 -8.76 -9.10
N GLY A 451 -1.27 -8.05 -9.50
CA GLY A 451 -0.11 -8.66 -10.16
C GLY A 451 0.84 -9.44 -9.23
N ARG A 452 0.97 -9.05 -7.95
CA ARG A 452 1.93 -9.69 -7.02
C ARG A 452 1.36 -10.90 -6.27
N VAL A 453 0.03 -11.00 -6.13
CA VAL A 453 -0.60 -12.15 -5.49
C VAL A 453 -0.63 -13.36 -6.42
N ALA A 454 -0.75 -13.17 -7.74
CA ALA A 454 -0.76 -14.26 -8.72
C ALA A 454 0.61 -14.96 -8.89
N LEU A 455 1.73 -14.27 -8.65
CA LEU A 455 3.07 -14.82 -8.83
C LEU A 455 3.61 -15.59 -7.60
N LYS A 456 3.01 -15.41 -6.43
CA LYS A 456 3.47 -16.05 -5.18
C LYS A 456 2.76 -17.37 -4.85
N THR A 457 1.59 -17.63 -5.42
CA THR A 457 0.80 -18.85 -5.16
C THR A 457 1.09 -20.02 -6.10
N LEU A 458 1.79 -19.83 -7.21
CA LEU A 458 2.09 -20.91 -8.18
C LEU A 458 3.52 -21.49 -8.10
N GLY A 459 4.36 -21.03 -7.16
CA GLY A 459 5.81 -21.30 -7.18
C GLY A 459 6.40 -22.24 -6.13
N ARG A 460 5.61 -22.82 -5.21
CA ARG A 460 6.16 -23.70 -4.15
C ARG A 460 5.30 -24.94 -3.93
N GLY A 461 5.48 -25.89 -4.83
CA GLY A 461 4.93 -27.24 -4.76
C GLY A 461 5.63 -28.14 -5.76
N ARG A 462 6.91 -28.43 -5.52
CA ARG A 462 7.67 -29.58 -6.05
C ARG A 462 8.95 -29.78 -5.25
#